data_AF-A0A8D8I2P4-F1
#
_entry.id   AF-A0A8D8I2P4-F1
#
_cell.length_a   1.000
_cell.length_b   1.000
_cell.length_c   1.000
_cell.angle_alpha   90.00
_cell.angle_beta   90.00
_cell.angle_gamma   90.00
#
_symmetry.space_group_name_H-M   'P 1'
#
loop_
_entity.id
_entity.type
_entity.pdbx_description
1 polymer ?
#
loop_
_entity_poly.entity_id
_entity_poly.type
_entity_poly.pdbx_seq_one_letter_code
_entity_poly.pdbx_strand_id
1 'polypeptide(L)'
;MSSFTESGLVKKLSELNPSQQSIQTLSLWLIHHRKHHSIIVKTWLKELHRVSSSKKLTFMYLANDVIQNSKKKGPEFGKEYENVLLKAFKLIAGSGPEEKTIHSLNRILNIWGERGVYDEPRIKEYSAALNQREKSPAAAATAATPSKKNGEEKREKRKQEGGDSNGHGHKKKSKSSSSSSATA
;
A
#
# COMPACT_ATOMS: atom_id res chain seq x y z
N MET A 1 -35.34 -10.26 -11.60
CA MET A 1 -34.12 -9.61 -11.09
C MET A 1 -33.44 -8.92 -12.26
N SER A 2 -33.06 -7.64 -12.14
CA SER A 2 -32.36 -6.91 -13.20
C SER A 2 -31.02 -7.59 -13.51
N SER A 3 -30.68 -7.76 -14.79
CA SER A 3 -29.38 -8.30 -15.19
C SER A 3 -28.26 -7.29 -14.89
N PHE A 4 -27.06 -7.77 -14.57
CA PHE A 4 -25.90 -6.90 -14.38
C PHE A 4 -25.43 -6.34 -15.72
N THR A 5 -25.22 -5.03 -15.78
CA THR A 5 -24.54 -4.34 -16.88
C THR A 5 -23.62 -3.27 -16.32
N GLU A 6 -22.47 -3.05 -16.96
CA GLU A 6 -21.52 -2.01 -16.54
C GLU A 6 -22.15 -0.61 -16.65
N SER A 7 -22.90 -0.33 -17.72
CA SER A 7 -23.64 0.92 -17.88
C SER A 7 -24.69 1.12 -16.78
N GLY A 8 -25.37 0.06 -16.36
CA GLY A 8 -26.30 0.08 -15.23
C GLY A 8 -25.59 0.41 -13.91
N LEU A 9 -24.37 -0.12 -13.70
CA LEU A 9 -23.54 0.24 -12.55
C LEU A 9 -23.12 1.71 -12.57
N VAL A 10 -22.64 2.23 -13.70
CA VAL A 10 -22.26 3.64 -13.84
C VAL A 10 -23.45 4.55 -13.53
N LYS A 11 -24.63 4.25 -14.06
CA LYS A 11 -25.85 4.99 -13.76
C LYS A 11 -26.16 4.99 -12.26
N LYS A 12 -26.13 3.83 -11.61
CA LYS A 12 -26.36 3.72 -10.15
C LYS A 12 -25.31 4.47 -9.32
N LEU A 13 -24.04 4.45 -9.72
CA LEU A 13 -22.97 5.22 -9.08
C LEU A 13 -23.16 6.74 -9.28
N SER A 14 -23.70 7.17 -10.42
CA SER A 14 -24.03 8.56 -10.67
C SER A 14 -25.16 9.06 -9.76
N GLU A 15 -26.14 8.20 -9.44
CA GLU A 15 -27.28 8.49 -8.56
C GLU A 15 -26.97 8.29 -7.07
N LEU A 16 -25.83 7.69 -6.74
CA LEU A 16 -25.40 7.44 -5.37
C LEU A 16 -25.29 8.75 -4.57
N ASN A 17 -25.92 8.76 -3.39
CA ASN A 17 -25.89 9.89 -2.46
C ASN A 17 -25.51 9.43 -1.03
N PRO A 18 -25.20 10.37 -0.12
CA PRO A 18 -24.71 10.04 1.23
C PRO A 18 -25.73 9.38 2.17
N SER A 19 -27.00 9.24 1.78
CA SER A 19 -28.00 8.62 2.65
C SER A 19 -27.72 7.13 2.85
N GLN A 20 -27.96 6.65 4.07
CA GLN A 20 -27.77 5.24 4.42
C GLN A 20 -28.58 4.31 3.49
N GLN A 21 -29.81 4.69 3.15
CA GLN A 21 -30.68 3.92 2.26
C GLN A 21 -30.10 3.79 0.85
N SER A 22 -29.55 4.89 0.28
CA SER A 22 -28.91 4.86 -1.04
C SER A 22 -27.71 3.92 -1.06
N ILE A 23 -26.84 4.02 -0.04
CA ILE A 23 -25.64 3.20 0.09
C ILE A 23 -25.99 1.72 0.27
N GLN A 24 -26.91 1.39 1.18
CA GLN A 24 -27.32 0.00 1.46
C GLN A 24 -28.01 -0.64 0.26
N THR A 25 -28.90 0.09 -0.40
CA THR A 25 -29.62 -0.43 -1.57
C THR A 25 -28.64 -0.78 -2.69
N LEU A 26 -27.67 0.10 -2.96
CA LEU A 26 -26.65 -0.19 -3.97
C LEU A 26 -25.72 -1.32 -3.53
N SER A 27 -25.25 -1.31 -2.28
CA SER A 27 -24.40 -2.36 -1.72
C SER A 27 -25.02 -3.75 -1.87
N LEU A 28 -26.30 -3.90 -1.49
CA LEU A 28 -27.02 -5.17 -1.62
C LEU A 28 -27.12 -5.62 -3.07
N TRP A 29 -27.37 -4.69 -3.99
CA TRP A 29 -27.39 -4.99 -5.43
C TRP A 29 -26.02 -5.46 -5.94
N LEU A 30 -24.92 -4.82 -5.51
CA LEU A 30 -23.56 -5.25 -5.87
C LEU A 30 -23.23 -6.64 -5.32
N ILE A 31 -23.59 -6.91 -4.06
CA ILE A 31 -23.38 -8.21 -3.41
C ILE A 31 -24.20 -9.31 -4.11
N HIS A 32 -25.41 -8.99 -4.56
CA HIS A 32 -26.22 -9.91 -5.36
C HIS A 32 -25.53 -10.29 -6.68
N HIS A 33 -24.89 -9.32 -7.34
CA HIS A 33 -24.13 -9.51 -8.59
C HIS A 33 -22.64 -9.82 -8.37
N ARG A 34 -22.25 -10.42 -7.24
CA ARG A 34 -20.84 -10.68 -6.89
C ARG A 34 -20.05 -11.48 -7.92
N LYS A 35 -20.70 -12.27 -8.79
CA LYS A 35 -20.04 -12.94 -9.92
C LYS A 35 -19.30 -11.97 -10.84
N HIS A 36 -19.66 -10.68 -10.82
CA HIS A 36 -19.03 -9.61 -11.57
C HIS A 36 -18.11 -8.72 -10.72
N HIS A 37 -17.65 -9.19 -9.55
CA HIS A 37 -16.86 -8.40 -8.59
C HIS A 37 -15.71 -7.64 -9.25
N SER A 38 -14.94 -8.26 -10.16
CA SER A 38 -13.82 -7.59 -10.81
C SER A 38 -14.24 -6.40 -11.67
N ILE A 39 -15.31 -6.55 -12.47
CA ILE A 39 -15.86 -5.45 -13.27
C ILE A 39 -16.43 -4.35 -12.36
N ILE A 40 -17.13 -4.75 -11.30
CA ILE A 40 -17.71 -3.83 -10.32
C ILE A 40 -16.63 -2.93 -9.69
N VAL A 41 -15.57 -3.53 -9.17
CA VAL A 41 -14.51 -2.80 -8.45
C VAL A 41 -13.70 -1.93 -9.42
N LYS A 42 -13.40 -2.42 -10.62
CA LYS A 42 -12.75 -1.62 -11.68
C LYS A 42 -13.57 -0.40 -12.06
N THR A 43 -14.88 -0.58 -12.27
CA THR A 43 -15.80 0.51 -12.62
C THR A 43 -15.94 1.50 -11.47
N TRP A 44 -16.07 0.99 -10.23
CA TRP A 44 -16.09 1.83 -9.03
C TRP A 44 -14.85 2.72 -8.94
N LEU A 45 -13.66 2.19 -9.18
CA LEU A 45 -12.41 2.96 -9.14
C LEU A 45 -12.35 4.01 -10.27
N LYS A 46 -12.80 3.65 -11.48
CA LYS A 46 -12.88 4.55 -12.62
C LYS A 46 -13.80 5.73 -12.33
N GLU A 47 -14.98 5.47 -11.78
CA GLU A 47 -15.94 6.52 -11.44
C GLU A 47 -15.48 7.33 -10.22
N LEU A 48 -14.82 6.72 -9.23
CA LEU A 48 -14.20 7.42 -8.09
C LEU A 48 -13.19 8.50 -8.55
N HIS A 49 -12.45 8.23 -9.63
CA HIS A 49 -11.51 9.20 -10.20
C HIS A 49 -12.24 10.43 -10.76
N ARG A 50 -13.44 10.24 -11.32
CA ARG A 50 -14.19 11.27 -12.07
C ARG A 50 -15.06 12.15 -11.18
N VAL A 51 -15.45 11.67 -10.01
CA VAL A 51 -16.34 12.42 -9.10
C VAL A 51 -15.60 13.48 -8.29
N SER A 52 -16.34 14.51 -7.85
CA SER A 52 -15.83 15.57 -6.98
C SER A 52 -15.34 15.04 -5.63
N SER A 53 -14.42 15.76 -4.98
CA SER A 53 -13.85 15.40 -3.68
C SER A 53 -14.93 15.14 -2.60
N SER A 54 -16.03 15.90 -2.63
CA SER A 54 -17.17 15.73 -1.73
C SER A 54 -17.92 14.41 -1.92
N LYS A 55 -17.99 13.87 -3.15
CA LYS A 55 -18.67 12.59 -3.44
C LYS A 55 -17.77 11.37 -3.22
N LYS A 56 -16.44 11.54 -3.22
CA LYS A 56 -15.48 10.44 -2.99
C LYS A 56 -15.68 9.75 -1.64
N LEU A 57 -16.05 10.50 -0.60
CA LEU A 57 -16.36 9.91 0.72
C LEU A 57 -17.54 8.92 0.64
N THR A 58 -18.59 9.28 -0.09
CA THR A 58 -19.75 8.40 -0.29
C THR A 58 -19.37 7.11 -1.02
N PHE A 59 -18.47 7.18 -2.01
CA PHE A 59 -17.95 5.99 -2.69
C PHE A 59 -17.17 5.08 -1.74
N MET A 60 -16.43 5.66 -0.80
CA MET A 60 -15.72 4.89 0.24
C MET A 60 -16.66 4.25 1.26
N TYR A 61 -17.77 4.92 1.61
CA TYR A 61 -18.82 4.30 2.43
C TYR A 61 -19.49 3.13 1.73
N LEU A 62 -19.73 3.24 0.42
CA LEU A 62 -20.21 2.10 -0.37
C LEU A 62 -19.21 0.94 -0.37
N ALA A 63 -17.93 1.20 -0.63
CA ALA A 63 -16.91 0.16 -0.62
C ALA A 63 -16.83 -0.51 0.77
N ASN A 64 -16.87 0.27 1.84
CA ASN A 64 -16.90 -0.23 3.21
C ASN A 64 -18.09 -1.17 3.45
N ASP A 65 -19.30 -0.76 3.07
CA ASP A 65 -20.49 -1.59 3.26
C ASP A 65 -20.43 -2.89 2.45
N VAL A 66 -19.99 -2.82 1.18
CA VAL A 66 -19.82 -3.99 0.31
C VAL A 66 -18.78 -4.96 0.87
N ILE A 67 -17.59 -4.48 1.24
CA ILE A 67 -16.50 -5.32 1.76
C ILE A 67 -16.97 -6.03 3.04
N GLN A 68 -17.60 -5.33 3.97
CA GLN A 68 -18.00 -5.93 5.24
C GLN A 68 -19.18 -6.90 5.10
N ASN A 69 -20.19 -6.55 4.30
CA ASN A 69 -21.40 -7.37 4.15
C ASN A 69 -21.21 -8.55 3.18
N SER A 70 -20.25 -8.46 2.25
CA SER A 70 -19.94 -9.57 1.33
C SER A 70 -19.17 -10.72 1.99
N LYS A 71 -18.47 -10.51 3.12
CA LYS A 71 -17.68 -11.55 3.82
C LYS A 71 -18.45 -12.86 4.05
N LYS A 72 -19.76 -12.76 4.34
CA LYS A 72 -20.64 -13.94 4.55
C LYS A 72 -20.95 -14.73 3.27
N LYS A 73 -20.76 -14.12 2.10
CA LYS A 73 -21.06 -14.70 0.78
C LYS A 73 -19.80 -15.18 0.06
N GLY A 74 -18.65 -14.59 0.37
CA GLY A 74 -17.34 -14.99 -0.13
C GLY A 74 -16.29 -13.86 -0.03
N PRO A 75 -15.00 -14.17 -0.26
CA PRO A 75 -13.90 -13.22 -0.11
C PRO A 75 -13.62 -12.37 -1.36
N GLU A 76 -14.36 -12.56 -2.45
CA GLU A 76 -14.05 -12.04 -3.79
C GLU A 76 -13.97 -10.51 -3.79
N PHE A 77 -14.94 -9.84 -3.17
CA PHE A 77 -14.92 -8.38 -3.04
C PHE A 77 -13.79 -7.90 -2.15
N GLY A 78 -13.55 -8.53 -1.00
CA GLY A 78 -12.46 -8.16 -0.10
C GLY A 78 -11.11 -8.15 -0.81
N LYS A 79 -10.81 -9.22 -1.54
CA LYS A 79 -9.57 -9.36 -2.33
C LYS A 79 -9.49 -8.36 -3.48
N GLU A 80 -10.57 -8.19 -4.24
CA GLU A 80 -10.56 -7.28 -5.40
C GLU A 80 -10.40 -5.82 -4.96
N TYR A 81 -11.07 -5.42 -3.86
CA TYR A 81 -10.90 -4.09 -3.28
C TYR A 81 -9.49 -3.88 -2.75
N GLU A 82 -8.86 -4.86 -2.11
CA GLU A 82 -7.47 -4.76 -1.61
C GLU A 82 -6.51 -4.28 -2.71
N ASN A 83 -6.65 -4.82 -3.93
CA ASN A 83 -5.80 -4.49 -5.07
C ASN A 83 -5.94 -3.04 -5.55
N VAL A 84 -7.09 -2.39 -5.31
CA VAL A 84 -7.38 -1.04 -5.81
C VAL A 84 -7.40 0.03 -4.73
N LEU A 85 -7.56 -0.36 -3.46
CA LEU A 85 -7.74 0.57 -2.34
C LEU A 85 -6.55 1.50 -2.17
N LEU A 86 -5.31 1.00 -2.31
CA LEU A 86 -4.13 1.86 -2.24
C LEU A 86 -4.19 3.00 -3.26
N LYS A 87 -4.59 2.69 -4.50
CA LYS A 87 -4.76 3.69 -5.56
C LYS A 87 -5.92 4.63 -5.25
N ALA A 88 -7.04 4.11 -4.72
CA ALA A 88 -8.18 4.92 -4.32
C ALA A 88 -7.82 5.95 -3.22
N PHE A 89 -7.11 5.54 -2.17
CA PHE A 89 -6.66 6.44 -1.10
C PHE A 89 -5.72 7.53 -1.63
N LYS A 90 -4.76 7.19 -2.50
CA LYS A 90 -3.90 8.19 -3.17
C LYS A 90 -4.69 9.19 -4.02
N LEU A 91 -5.68 8.71 -4.78
CA LEU A 91 -6.57 9.57 -5.59
C LEU A 91 -7.43 10.50 -4.74
N ILE A 92 -7.81 10.08 -3.53
CA ILE A 92 -8.56 10.92 -2.60
C ILE A 92 -7.61 11.95 -1.99
N ALA A 93 -6.45 11.55 -1.48
CA ALA A 93 -5.45 12.44 -0.92
C ALA A 93 -5.01 13.54 -1.91
N GLY A 94 -4.72 13.16 -3.16
CA GLY A 94 -4.32 14.10 -4.21
C GLY A 94 -5.42 15.07 -4.67
N SER A 95 -6.68 14.86 -4.26
CA SER A 95 -7.79 15.77 -4.60
C SER A 95 -8.09 16.83 -3.55
N GLY A 96 -7.18 17.01 -2.58
CA GLY A 96 -7.32 18.00 -1.50
C GLY A 96 -8.59 17.78 -0.68
N PRO A 97 -8.78 16.59 -0.06
CA PRO A 97 -9.98 16.31 0.69
C PRO A 97 -10.02 17.17 1.96
N GLU A 98 -11.22 17.58 2.35
CA GLU A 98 -11.45 18.27 3.61
C GLU A 98 -11.03 17.42 4.81
N GLU A 99 -10.65 18.07 5.90
CA GLU A 99 -10.19 17.41 7.12
C GLU A 99 -11.22 16.40 7.67
N LYS A 100 -12.51 16.75 7.62
CA LYS A 100 -13.61 15.87 8.01
C LYS A 100 -13.67 14.57 7.20
N THR A 101 -13.30 14.64 5.92
CA THR A 101 -13.25 13.47 5.03
C THR A 101 -12.09 12.57 5.41
N ILE A 102 -10.91 13.15 5.68
CA ILE A 102 -9.73 12.41 6.14
C ILE A 102 -10.04 11.69 7.46
N HIS A 103 -10.64 12.38 8.44
CA HIS A 103 -11.05 11.78 9.71
C HIS A 103 -12.02 10.60 9.51
N SER A 104 -12.99 10.76 8.61
CA SER A 104 -13.98 9.73 8.31
C SER A 104 -13.34 8.49 7.66
N LEU A 105 -12.36 8.69 6.78
CA LEU A 105 -11.62 7.61 6.12
C LEU A 105 -10.66 6.89 7.08
N ASN A 106 -9.97 7.62 7.97
CA ASN A 106 -9.17 7.02 9.03
C ASN A 106 -10.04 6.17 9.97
N ARG A 107 -11.27 6.61 10.27
CA ARG A 107 -12.23 5.80 11.03
C ARG A 107 -12.59 4.49 10.31
N ILE A 108 -12.80 4.52 9.00
CA ILE A 108 -13.04 3.29 8.20
C ILE A 108 -11.84 2.33 8.32
N LEU A 109 -10.62 2.86 8.19
CA LEU A 109 -9.38 2.07 8.30
C LEU A 109 -9.21 1.42 9.67
N ASN A 110 -9.49 2.16 10.76
CA ASN A 110 -9.45 1.61 12.11
C ASN A 110 -10.46 0.47 12.27
N ILE A 111 -11.69 0.65 11.79
CA ILE A 111 -12.74 -0.39 11.83
C ILE A 111 -12.30 -1.64 11.04
N TRP A 112 -11.61 -1.46 9.90
CA TRP A 112 -11.09 -2.58 9.13
C TRP A 112 -10.00 -3.35 9.86
N GLY A 113 -9.12 -2.66 10.59
CA GLY A 113 -8.13 -3.28 11.46
C GLY A 113 -8.77 -4.04 12.62
N GLU A 114 -9.66 -3.40 13.37
CA GLU A 114 -10.36 -3.98 14.52
C GLU A 114 -11.17 -5.25 14.14
N ARG A 115 -11.76 -5.25 12.93
CA ARG A 115 -12.60 -6.36 12.44
C ARG A 115 -11.83 -7.41 11.64
N GLY A 116 -10.50 -7.29 11.53
CA GLY A 116 -9.68 -8.18 10.69
C GLY A 116 -10.21 -8.26 9.25
N VAL A 117 -10.53 -7.11 8.65
CA VAL A 117 -10.90 -7.02 7.23
C VAL A 117 -9.65 -7.11 6.36
N TYR A 118 -8.60 -6.39 6.78
CA TYR A 118 -7.27 -6.42 6.18
C TYR A 118 -6.23 -6.43 7.31
N ASP A 119 -5.03 -6.93 6.99
CA ASP A 119 -3.93 -7.00 7.96
C ASP A 119 -3.39 -5.61 8.33
N GLU A 120 -2.83 -5.50 9.53
CA GLU A 120 -2.31 -4.24 10.06
C GLU A 120 -1.30 -3.52 9.15
N PRO A 121 -0.37 -4.22 8.45
CA PRO A 121 0.54 -3.56 7.50
C PRO A 121 -0.19 -2.87 6.35
N ARG A 122 -1.27 -3.48 5.84
CA ARG A 122 -2.11 -2.90 4.78
C ARG A 122 -2.86 -1.67 5.27
N ILE A 123 -3.43 -1.75 6.48
CA ILE A 123 -4.11 -0.60 7.09
C ILE A 123 -3.16 0.59 7.26
N LYS A 124 -1.93 0.34 7.74
CA LYS A 124 -0.88 1.37 7.85
C LYS A 124 -0.51 1.95 6.48
N GLU A 125 -0.38 1.10 5.45
CA GLU A 125 -0.10 1.53 4.09
C GLU A 125 -1.18 2.46 3.53
N TYR A 126 -2.47 2.13 3.74
CA TYR A 126 -3.59 2.96 3.32
C TYR A 126 -3.67 4.28 4.09
N SER A 127 -3.44 4.25 5.41
CA SER A 127 -3.42 5.45 6.24
C SER A 127 -2.28 6.39 5.82
N ALA A 128 -1.09 5.84 5.55
CA ALA A 128 0.03 6.62 5.03
C ALA A 128 -0.30 7.24 3.66
N ALA A 129 -0.90 6.47 2.74
CA ALA A 129 -1.30 6.98 1.43
C ALA A 129 -2.36 8.09 1.50
N LEU A 130 -3.23 8.07 2.49
CA LEU A 130 -4.25 9.10 2.71
C LEU A 130 -3.66 10.37 3.34
N ASN A 131 -2.76 10.21 4.31
CA ASN A 131 -2.19 11.30 5.11
C ASN A 131 -0.90 11.89 4.49
N GLN A 132 -0.35 11.27 3.45
CA GLN A 132 0.70 11.85 2.62
C GLN A 132 0.14 13.02 1.81
N ARG A 133 -0.04 14.16 2.47
CA ARG A 133 -0.42 15.42 1.81
C ARG A 133 0.73 16.00 0.98
N GLU A 134 1.98 15.68 1.29
CA GLU A 134 3.14 16.11 0.52
C GLU A 134 4.29 15.11 0.65
N LYS A 135 4.42 14.20 -0.31
CA LYS A 135 5.75 13.82 -0.82
C LYS A 135 5.59 13.25 -2.22
N SER A 136 5.57 14.12 -3.22
CA SER A 136 5.83 13.73 -4.61
C SER A 136 7.07 12.85 -4.67
N PRO A 137 7.01 11.60 -5.18
CA PRO A 137 8.19 10.86 -5.54
C PRO A 137 8.58 11.27 -6.97
N ALA A 138 9.16 12.46 -7.13
CA ALA A 138 9.80 12.88 -8.38
C ALA A 138 11.33 13.07 -8.23
N ALA A 139 11.92 12.66 -7.09
CA ALA A 139 13.34 12.84 -6.80
C ALA A 139 14.03 11.58 -6.24
N ALA A 140 13.61 10.39 -6.65
CA ALA A 140 14.27 9.12 -6.26
C ALA A 140 14.76 8.28 -7.46
N ALA A 141 14.95 8.91 -8.62
CA ALA A 141 15.52 8.27 -9.81
C ALA A 141 16.73 9.03 -10.36
N THR A 142 17.65 9.46 -9.49
CA THR A 142 19.01 9.89 -9.87
C THR A 142 19.97 9.57 -8.74
N ALA A 143 20.23 8.28 -8.54
CA ALA A 143 21.42 7.80 -7.83
C ALA A 143 21.96 6.55 -8.53
N ALA A 144 22.18 6.66 -9.85
CA ALA A 144 23.16 5.84 -10.53
C ALA A 144 24.45 6.67 -10.60
N THR A 145 25.33 6.50 -9.61
CA THR A 145 26.63 7.18 -9.60
C THR A 145 27.56 6.50 -10.63
N PRO A 146 28.25 7.28 -11.48
CA PRO A 146 29.06 6.80 -12.58
C PRO A 146 30.45 6.31 -12.14
N SER A 147 30.97 5.33 -12.88
CA SER A 147 32.36 4.89 -12.83
C SER A 147 33.27 5.87 -13.58
N LYS A 148 34.30 6.43 -12.93
CA LYS A 148 35.75 6.38 -13.30
C LYS A 148 36.61 7.52 -12.72
N LYS A 149 37.86 7.11 -12.42
CA LYS A 149 39.16 7.83 -12.41
C LYS A 149 39.69 8.45 -11.10
N ASN A 150 40.71 7.76 -10.57
CA ASN A 150 42.09 8.18 -10.30
C ASN A 150 42.35 9.45 -9.48
N GLY A 151 43.07 9.28 -8.37
CA GLY A 151 43.66 10.37 -7.60
C GLY A 151 44.46 9.80 -6.43
N GLU A 152 45.77 9.74 -6.64
CA GLU A 152 46.80 9.28 -5.70
C GLU A 152 47.01 10.28 -4.56
N GLU A 153 47.72 9.80 -3.52
CA GLU A 153 48.49 10.59 -2.54
C GLU A 153 47.81 10.98 -1.20
N LYS A 154 48.06 10.16 -0.17
CA LYS A 154 48.17 10.66 1.21
C LYS A 154 49.35 10.01 1.95
N ARG A 155 50.45 10.77 1.91
CA ARG A 155 51.59 10.86 2.82
C ARG A 155 51.22 10.66 4.30
N GLU A 156 51.86 9.70 4.98
CA GLU A 156 52.37 9.85 6.36
C GLU A 156 53.29 8.69 6.78
N LYS A 157 54.57 8.96 7.03
CA LYS A 157 55.26 8.56 8.29
C LYS A 157 56.70 9.07 8.35
N ARG A 158 57.04 9.66 9.48
CA ARG A 158 58.40 10.07 9.86
C ARG A 158 58.94 9.10 10.92
N LYS A 159 60.25 8.83 10.80
CA LYS A 159 61.26 8.40 11.79
C LYS A 159 61.78 6.94 11.77
N GLN A 160 63.07 6.93 11.39
CA GLN A 160 64.24 6.42 12.10
C GLN A 160 64.82 5.05 11.73
N GLU A 161 66.14 5.13 11.53
CA GLU A 161 67.11 4.17 11.04
C GLU A 161 67.47 3.09 12.07
N GLY A 162 67.99 1.99 11.54
CA GLY A 162 69.15 1.32 12.11
C GLY A 162 68.87 -0.03 12.74
N GLY A 163 69.58 -1.05 12.26
CA GLY A 163 69.99 -2.17 13.10
C GLY A 163 69.65 -3.55 12.56
N ASP A 164 70.71 -4.19 12.07
CA ASP A 164 70.81 -5.56 11.56
C ASP A 164 70.45 -6.65 12.59
N SER A 165 70.19 -7.84 12.04
CA SER A 165 70.38 -9.17 12.62
C SER A 165 69.17 -9.92 13.23
N ASN A 166 68.94 -11.07 12.58
CA ASN A 166 68.67 -12.39 13.14
C ASN A 166 67.23 -12.80 13.50
N GLY A 167 66.82 -13.93 12.92
CA GLY A 167 66.10 -14.94 13.69
C GLY A 167 64.71 -15.36 13.20
N HIS A 168 64.69 -16.55 12.60
CA HIS A 168 63.66 -17.59 12.75
C HIS A 168 62.27 -17.39 12.13
N GLY A 169 62.06 -18.12 11.03
CA GLY A 169 60.79 -18.30 10.37
C GLY A 169 59.85 -19.29 11.05
N HIS A 170 58.57 -19.03 10.75
CA HIS A 170 57.49 -20.00 10.51
C HIS A 170 57.15 -21.05 11.57
N LYS A 171 55.92 -20.93 12.10
CA LYS A 171 54.86 -21.86 11.65
C LYS A 171 53.45 -21.34 11.91
N LYS A 172 52.67 -21.30 10.82
CA LYS A 172 51.22 -21.32 10.82
C LYS A 172 50.69 -22.62 11.44
N LYS A 173 49.59 -22.50 12.17
CA LYS A 173 48.50 -23.48 12.28
C LYS A 173 47.25 -22.68 12.64
N SER A 174 46.01 -22.97 12.25
CA SER A 174 45.37 -23.79 11.23
C SER A 174 43.92 -23.94 11.69
N LYS A 175 42.94 -23.88 10.76
CA LYS A 175 41.65 -24.61 10.82
C LYS A 175 40.67 -24.13 11.92
N SER A 176 39.35 -24.30 11.90
CA SER A 176 38.34 -25.04 11.10
C SER A 176 36.99 -24.61 11.71
N SER A 177 35.98 -24.18 10.95
CA SER A 177 34.78 -24.92 10.49
C SER A 177 33.91 -25.63 11.56
N SER A 178 32.59 -25.53 11.33
CA SER A 178 31.47 -26.47 11.65
C SER A 178 31.10 -26.69 13.14
N SER A 179 29.87 -26.99 13.58
CA SER A 179 28.50 -27.09 13.03
C SER A 179 27.55 -27.57 14.17
N SER A 180 26.24 -27.35 14.01
CA SER A 180 25.12 -28.26 14.40
C SER A 180 24.64 -28.44 15.86
N SER A 181 23.37 -28.07 16.06
CA SER A 181 22.18 -28.89 16.43
C SER A 181 22.17 -29.91 17.60
N ALA A 182 21.10 -29.82 18.41
CA ALA A 182 20.20 -30.88 18.96
C ALA A 182 19.71 -30.48 20.39
N THR A 183 18.45 -30.10 20.61
CA THR A 183 17.28 -30.93 20.99
C THR A 183 17.53 -32.00 22.06
N ALA A 184 17.00 -31.74 23.25
CA ALA A 184 16.33 -32.70 24.13
C ALA A 184 15.23 -31.92 24.89
#